data_AF-A0A6G8BVT8-F1
#
_entry.id   AF-A0A6G8BVT8-F1
#
_cell.length_a   1.000
_cell.length_b   1.000
_cell.length_c   1.000
_cell.angle_alpha   90.00
_cell.angle_beta   90.00
_cell.angle_gamma   90.00
#
_symmetry.space_group_name_H-M   'P 1'
#
loop_
_entity.id
_entity.type
_entity.pdbx_description
1 polymer ?
#
loop_
_entity_poly.entity_id
_entity_poly.type
_entity_poly.pdbx_seq_one_letter_code
_entity_poly.pdbx_strand_id
1 'polypeptide(L)'
;MTNNQQPPATNPRWQLAEVWGDTVDLKHLTWAIVIGIGISVTGYFFASRWLASVVESKQLAQAYAMLAGLAGCVIAGVICARIFPPKRVVTEKDISSDPAWRAEVLAELENQPGGLGTVADLPPAVVQELKELKLYELFAETTKKTNA
;
A
#
# COMPACT_ATOMS: atom_id res chain seq x y z
N MET A 1 13.11 -19.93 31.72
CA MET A 1 12.96 -20.44 30.34
C MET A 1 11.47 -20.49 30.03
N THR A 2 10.86 -19.37 29.59
CA THR A 2 9.43 -19.31 29.26
C THR A 2 9.26 -19.21 27.76
N ASN A 3 8.65 -20.26 27.21
CA ASN A 3 8.43 -20.54 25.79
C ASN A 3 7.28 -19.68 25.25
N ASN A 4 7.59 -18.63 24.48
CA ASN A 4 6.59 -17.87 23.72
C ASN A 4 6.33 -18.58 22.38
N GLN A 5 5.49 -19.61 22.40
CA GLN A 5 4.93 -20.17 21.16
C GLN A 5 3.80 -19.26 20.68
N GLN A 6 4.14 -18.39 19.74
CA GLN A 6 3.17 -17.73 18.86
C GLN A 6 2.40 -18.83 18.09
N PRO A 7 1.05 -18.81 18.03
CA PRO A 7 0.30 -19.82 17.27
C PRO A 7 0.66 -19.75 15.77
N PRO A 8 0.63 -20.88 15.03
CA PRO A 8 0.98 -20.89 13.63
C PRO A 8 0.00 -20.03 12.84
N ALA A 9 0.50 -18.96 12.22
CA ALA A 9 -0.27 -18.16 11.29
C ALA A 9 -0.58 -18.98 10.03
N THR A 10 -1.69 -19.72 10.05
CA THR A 10 -2.21 -20.46 8.89
C THR A 10 -2.89 -19.51 7.92
N ASN A 11 -2.15 -18.56 7.35
CA ASN A 11 -2.61 -17.79 6.21
C ASN A 11 -1.89 -18.33 4.96
N PRO A 12 -2.59 -18.98 4.03
CA PRO A 12 -1.96 -19.52 2.83
C PRO A 12 -1.29 -18.38 2.05
N ARG A 13 0.01 -18.51 1.79
CA ARG A 13 0.89 -17.55 1.07
C ARG A 13 0.39 -17.15 -0.34
N TRP A 14 -0.66 -17.81 -0.83
CA TRP A 14 -1.27 -17.57 -2.15
C TRP A 14 -2.47 -16.61 -2.10
N GLN A 15 -2.74 -15.91 -0.99
CA GLN A 15 -3.85 -14.95 -0.93
C GLN A 15 -3.51 -13.57 -1.48
N LEU A 16 -2.26 -13.14 -1.40
CA LEU A 16 -1.84 -11.81 -1.84
C LEU A 16 -0.90 -11.92 -3.05
N ALA A 17 -1.16 -11.12 -4.08
CA ALA A 17 -0.32 -10.99 -5.26
C ALA A 17 0.03 -9.51 -5.47
N GLU A 18 1.25 -9.24 -5.93
CA GLU A 18 1.65 -7.90 -6.33
C GLU A 18 1.25 -7.67 -7.79
N VAL A 19 0.40 -6.67 -8.01
CA VAL A 19 -0.13 -6.32 -9.32
C VAL A 19 0.09 -4.82 -9.49
N TRP A 20 0.88 -4.42 -10.49
CA TRP A 20 1.19 -3.02 -10.77
C TRP A 20 1.73 -2.24 -9.55
N GLY A 21 2.56 -2.89 -8.73
CA GLY A 21 3.16 -2.30 -7.53
C GLY A 21 2.21 -2.15 -6.34
N ASP A 22 0.98 -2.68 -6.43
CA ASP A 22 0.04 -2.77 -5.30
C ASP A 22 -0.19 -4.22 -4.89
N THR A 23 -0.40 -4.45 -3.60
CA THR A 23 -0.64 -5.80 -3.05
C THR A 23 -2.14 -6.06 -2.99
N VAL A 24 -2.62 -6.97 -3.84
CA VAL A 24 -4.05 -7.29 -3.98
C VAL A 24 -4.35 -8.71 -3.53
N ASP A 25 -5.54 -8.92 -2.96
CA ASP A 25 -6.02 -10.26 -2.64
C ASP A 25 -6.60 -10.93 -3.90
N LEU A 26 -6.05 -12.08 -4.30
CA LEU A 26 -6.41 -12.77 -5.55
C LEU A 26 -7.90 -13.16 -5.61
N LYS A 27 -8.53 -13.49 -4.48
CA LYS A 27 -9.95 -13.86 -4.43
C LYS A 27 -10.84 -12.63 -4.64
N HIS A 28 -10.46 -11.51 -4.04
CA HIS A 28 -11.19 -10.25 -4.18
C HIS A 28 -11.03 -9.69 -5.60
N LEU A 29 -9.83 -9.79 -6.18
CA LEU A 29 -9.57 -9.45 -7.57
C LEU A 29 -10.45 -10.29 -8.52
N THR A 30 -10.48 -11.60 -8.31
CA THR A 30 -11.31 -12.50 -9.14
C THR A 30 -12.79 -12.13 -9.04
N TRP A 31 -13.30 -11.87 -7.82
CA TRP A 31 -14.67 -11.42 -7.62
C TRP A 31 -14.95 -10.07 -8.29
N ALA A 32 -14.01 -9.12 -8.21
CA ALA A 32 -14.14 -7.82 -8.85
C ALA A 32 -14.25 -7.95 -10.38
N ILE A 33 -13.45 -8.83 -10.99
CA ILE A 33 -13.52 -9.12 -12.43
C ILE A 33 -14.89 -9.70 -12.81
N VAL A 34 -15.36 -10.70 -12.05
CA VAL A 34 -16.66 -11.34 -12.31
C VAL A 34 -17.82 -10.35 -12.18
N ILE A 35 -17.80 -9.50 -11.15
CA ILE A 35 -18.79 -8.43 -10.96
C ILE A 35 -18.73 -7.42 -12.11
N GLY A 36 -17.53 -7.01 -12.52
CA GLY A 36 -17.32 -6.11 -13.66
C GLY A 36 -17.92 -6.67 -14.95
N ILE A 37 -17.57 -7.90 -15.29
CA ILE A 37 -18.11 -8.57 -16.49
C ILE A 37 -19.63 -8.68 -16.38
N GLY A 38 -20.15 -9.13 -15.23
CA GLY A 38 -21.59 -9.31 -15.00
C GLY A 38 -22.38 -8.02 -15.19
N ILE A 39 -21.95 -6.92 -14.56
CA ILE A 39 -22.65 -5.63 -14.65
C ILE A 39 -22.56 -5.05 -16.05
N SER A 40 -21.38 -5.08 -16.68
CA SER A 40 -21.18 -4.48 -18.01
C SER A 40 -21.91 -5.23 -19.12
N VAL A 41 -21.89 -6.57 -19.09
CA VAL A 41 -22.61 -7.39 -20.07
C VAL A 41 -24.12 -7.25 -19.88
N THR A 42 -24.59 -7.28 -18.63
CA THR A 42 -26.01 -7.10 -18.34
C THR A 42 -26.49 -5.71 -18.76
N GLY A 43 -25.72 -4.67 -18.45
CA GLY A 43 -26.00 -3.30 -18.87
C GLY A 43 -26.04 -3.15 -20.40
N TYR A 44 -25.08 -3.74 -21.11
CA TYR A 44 -25.07 -3.76 -22.57
C TYR A 44 -26.30 -4.46 -23.15
N PHE A 45 -26.66 -5.66 -22.66
CA PHE A 45 -27.81 -6.41 -23.18
C PHE A 45 -29.13 -5.72 -22.87
N PHE A 46 -29.29 -5.20 -21.66
CA PHE A 46 -30.48 -4.46 -21.26
C PHE A 46 -30.65 -3.19 -22.11
N ALA A 47 -29.57 -2.40 -22.25
CA ALA A 47 -29.58 -1.21 -23.09
C ALA A 47 -29.82 -1.55 -24.57
N SER A 48 -29.19 -2.60 -25.10
CA SER A 48 -29.42 -3.06 -26.48
C SER A 48 -30.88 -3.42 -26.72
N ARG A 49 -31.49 -4.17 -25.79
CA ARG A 49 -32.87 -4.62 -25.91
C ARG A 49 -33.87 -3.47 -25.78
N TRP A 50 -33.58 -2.52 -24.91
CA TRP A 50 -34.39 -1.33 -24.69
C TRP A 50 -34.26 -0.34 -25.85
N LEU A 51 -33.05 -0.01 -26.30
CA LEU A 51 -32.84 0.91 -27.42
C LEU A 51 -33.32 0.36 -28.75
N ALA A 52 -33.25 -0.95 -28.97
CA ALA A 52 -33.85 -1.55 -30.16
C ALA A 52 -35.37 -1.36 -30.23
N SER A 53 -36.03 -1.02 -29.11
CA SER A 53 -37.46 -0.67 -29.09
C SER A 53 -37.75 0.83 -29.22
N VAL A 54 -36.74 1.69 -29.03
CA VAL A 54 -36.88 3.16 -29.01
C VAL A 54 -36.27 3.82 -30.25
N VAL A 55 -35.22 3.21 -30.83
CA VAL A 55 -34.43 3.79 -31.92
C VAL A 55 -34.68 3.01 -33.20
N GLU A 56 -35.08 3.70 -34.27
CA GLU A 56 -35.37 3.07 -35.58
C GLU A 56 -34.13 2.47 -36.25
N SER A 57 -32.96 3.09 -36.04
CA SER A 57 -31.69 2.61 -36.59
C SER A 57 -30.98 1.64 -35.65
N LYS A 58 -30.80 0.40 -36.11
CA LYS A 58 -30.02 -0.63 -35.40
C LYS A 58 -28.58 -0.19 -35.09
N GLN A 59 -27.96 0.58 -35.99
CA GLN A 59 -26.58 1.02 -35.83
C GLN A 59 -26.43 2.03 -34.68
N LEU A 60 -27.39 2.96 -34.55
CA LEU A 60 -27.42 3.90 -33.43
C LEU A 60 -27.71 3.17 -32.12
N ALA A 61 -28.67 2.25 -32.11
CA ALA A 61 -28.99 1.45 -30.92
C ALA A 61 -27.75 0.69 -30.39
N GLN A 62 -26.95 0.10 -31.29
CA GLN A 62 -25.74 -0.62 -30.91
C GLN A 62 -24.65 0.31 -30.36
N ALA A 63 -24.45 1.49 -30.96
CA ALA A 63 -23.45 2.46 -30.49
C ALA A 63 -23.76 2.96 -29.07
N TYR A 64 -25.02 3.31 -28.80
CA TYR A 64 -25.45 3.72 -27.46
C TYR A 64 -25.43 2.57 -26.45
N ALA A 65 -25.70 1.33 -26.88
CA ALA A 65 -25.56 0.17 -26.00
C ALA A 65 -24.10 -0.04 -25.57
N MET A 66 -23.11 0.20 -26.43
CA MET A 66 -21.70 0.14 -26.03
C MET A 66 -21.37 1.19 -24.97
N LEU A 67 -21.92 2.41 -25.09
CA LEU A 67 -21.78 3.44 -24.06
C LEU A 67 -22.42 3.01 -22.72
N ALA A 68 -23.57 2.35 -22.77
CA ALA A 68 -24.21 1.80 -21.56
C ALA A 68 -23.36 0.69 -20.92
N GLY A 69 -22.71 -0.17 -21.73
CA GLY A 69 -21.75 -1.16 -21.23
C GLY A 69 -20.54 -0.52 -20.55
N LEU A 70 -20.00 0.56 -21.12
CA LEU A 70 -18.90 1.33 -20.51
C LEU A 70 -19.32 1.99 -19.19
N ALA A 71 -20.51 2.58 -19.14
CA ALA A 71 -21.07 3.11 -17.90
C ALA A 71 -21.23 2.00 -16.84
N GLY A 72 -21.62 0.79 -17.27
CA GLY A 72 -21.63 -0.41 -16.43
C GLY A 72 -20.26 -0.74 -15.82
N CYS A 73 -19.17 -0.66 -16.60
CA CYS A 73 -17.82 -0.86 -16.08
C CYS A 73 -17.47 0.15 -14.98
N VAL A 74 -17.82 1.43 -15.17
CA VAL A 74 -17.55 2.48 -14.17
C VAL A 74 -18.31 2.20 -12.87
N ILE A 75 -19.60 1.85 -12.97
CA ILE A 75 -20.44 1.51 -11.81
C ILE A 75 -19.87 0.29 -11.08
N ALA A 76 -19.46 -0.74 -11.81
CA ALA A 76 -18.82 -1.91 -11.21
C ALA A 76 -17.52 -1.55 -10.48
N GLY A 77 -16.69 -0.68 -11.05
CA GLY A 77 -15.49 -0.15 -10.39
C GLY A 77 -15.81 0.55 -9.06
N VAL A 78 -16.84 1.38 -9.04
CA VAL A 78 -17.30 2.06 -7.81
C VAL A 78 -17.81 1.06 -6.78
N ILE A 79 -18.58 0.04 -7.20
CA ILE A 79 -19.07 -1.02 -6.32
C ILE A 79 -17.91 -1.82 -5.73
N CYS A 80 -16.97 -2.27 -6.56
CA CYS A 80 -15.78 -3.00 -6.12
C CYS A 80 -14.94 -2.18 -5.15
N ALA A 81 -14.74 -0.88 -5.40
CA ALA A 81 -14.04 0.02 -4.49
C ALA A 81 -14.72 0.15 -3.12
N ARG A 82 -16.06 0.01 -3.05
CA ARG A 82 -16.82 0.07 -1.80
C ARG A 82 -16.86 -1.26 -1.06
N ILE A 83 -16.95 -2.38 -1.78
CA ILE A 83 -17.01 -3.73 -1.19
C ILE A 83 -15.61 -4.17 -0.72
N PHE A 84 -14.56 -3.73 -1.41
CA PHE A 84 -13.18 -4.10 -1.12
C PHE A 84 -12.40 -2.88 -0.61
N PRO A 85 -12.66 -2.43 0.63
CA PRO A 85 -11.93 -1.29 1.19
C PRO A 85 -10.42 -1.60 1.27
N PRO A 86 -9.56 -0.57 1.13
CA PRO A 86 -8.12 -0.75 1.17
C PRO A 86 -7.71 -1.40 2.49
N LYS A 87 -7.20 -2.64 2.41
CA LYS A 87 -6.73 -3.42 3.57
C LYS A 87 -5.38 -2.92 4.10
N ARG A 88 -4.78 -1.90 3.46
CA ARG A 88 -3.59 -1.21 3.96
C ARG A 88 -3.95 -0.46 5.25
N VAL A 89 -3.71 -1.10 6.38
CA VAL A 89 -3.35 -0.35 7.58
C VAL A 89 -1.96 0.17 7.30
N VAL A 90 -1.85 1.45 6.90
CA VAL A 90 -0.57 2.16 6.97
C VAL A 90 -0.29 2.31 8.45
N THR A 91 0.26 1.25 9.04
CA THR A 91 0.91 1.38 10.32
C THR A 91 2.21 2.10 10.00
N GLU A 92 2.16 3.43 9.96
CA GLU A 92 3.27 4.22 10.48
C GLU A 92 3.41 3.78 11.95
N LYS A 93 3.97 2.59 12.18
CA LYS A 93 4.75 2.41 13.38
C LYS A 93 5.81 3.46 13.18
N ASP A 94 5.73 4.49 14.00
CA ASP A 94 6.73 5.50 14.21
C ASP A 94 7.99 4.77 14.74
N ILE A 95 8.58 3.89 13.91
CA ILE A 95 9.81 3.13 14.18
C ILE A 95 10.94 4.14 14.35
N SER A 96 10.82 5.27 13.63
CA SER A 96 11.59 6.47 13.85
C SER A 96 11.51 7.00 15.27
N SER A 97 10.54 6.64 16.11
CA SER A 97 10.37 7.18 17.48
C SER A 97 10.55 6.14 18.60
N ASP A 98 10.83 4.86 18.25
CA ASP A 98 11.10 3.82 19.25
C ASP A 98 12.56 3.90 19.75
N PRO A 99 12.80 4.25 21.02
CA PRO A 99 14.16 4.39 21.57
C PRO A 99 14.98 3.10 21.52
N ALA A 100 14.32 1.93 21.60
CA ALA A 100 15.01 0.64 21.61
C ALA A 100 15.55 0.26 20.23
N TRP A 101 14.76 0.49 19.17
CA TRP A 101 15.18 0.23 17.80
C TRP A 101 16.30 1.17 17.36
N ARG A 102 16.21 2.46 17.72
CA ARG A 102 17.27 3.43 17.46
C ARG A 102 18.61 3.00 18.07
N ALA A 103 18.60 2.52 19.31
CA ALA A 103 19.80 2.05 20.01
C ALA A 103 20.41 0.80 19.35
N GLU A 104 19.58 -0.11 18.85
CA GLU A 104 20.02 -1.32 18.13
C GLU A 104 20.71 -0.95 16.79
N VAL A 105 20.11 -0.04 16.01
CA VAL A 105 20.69 0.43 14.75
C VAL A 105 21.99 1.21 14.99
N LEU A 106 22.07 2.02 16.04
CA LEU A 106 23.30 2.71 16.45
C LEU A 106 24.42 1.71 16.79
N ALA A 107 24.11 0.66 17.55
CA ALA A 107 25.08 -0.39 17.89
C ALA A 107 25.58 -1.16 16.66
N GLU A 108 24.71 -1.40 15.68
CA GLU A 108 25.10 -2.02 14.41
C GLU A 108 26.00 -1.10 13.57
N LEU A 109 25.72 0.21 13.56
CA LEU A 109 26.55 1.21 12.89
C LEU A 109 27.92 1.38 13.56
N GLU A 110 28.00 1.28 14.91
CA GLU A 110 29.28 1.28 15.64
C GLU A 110 30.18 0.09 15.25
N ASN A 111 29.60 -1.06 14.91
CA ASN A 111 30.34 -2.26 14.54
C ASN A 111 30.85 -2.26 13.09
N GLN A 112 30.48 -1.28 12.27
CA GLN A 112 30.97 -1.18 10.89
C GLN A 112 32.39 -0.59 10.83
N PRO A 113 33.25 -1.04 9.88
CA PRO A 113 34.62 -0.55 9.75
C PRO A 113 34.63 0.94 9.38
N GLY A 114 34.79 1.79 10.39
CA GLY A 114 34.67 3.25 10.31
C GLY A 114 34.06 3.89 11.57
N GLY A 115 33.25 3.14 12.34
CA GLY A 115 32.58 3.62 13.56
C GLY A 115 31.61 4.78 13.32
N LEU A 116 30.97 5.28 14.39
CA LEU A 116 30.05 6.43 14.31
C LEU A 116 30.75 7.80 14.25
N GLY A 117 32.03 7.87 14.66
CA GLY A 117 32.75 9.14 14.83
C GLY A 117 32.15 10.04 15.93
N THR A 118 32.67 11.26 16.07
CA THR A 118 32.18 12.25 17.04
C THR A 118 31.36 13.31 16.32
N VAL A 119 30.21 13.73 16.88
CA VAL A 119 29.43 14.86 16.34
C VAL A 119 30.28 16.15 16.23
N ALA A 120 31.34 16.28 17.01
CA ALA A 120 32.30 17.40 16.97
C ALA A 120 33.18 17.43 15.71
N ASP A 121 33.33 16.31 15.02
CA ASP A 121 34.17 16.19 13.82
C ASP A 121 33.37 16.40 12.53
N LEU A 122 32.05 16.64 12.63
CA LEU A 122 31.19 16.85 11.47
C LEU A 122 31.28 18.30 10.94
N PRO A 123 31.32 18.49 9.60
CA PRO A 123 31.18 19.81 9.00
C PRO A 123 29.87 20.51 9.42
N PRO A 124 29.85 21.84 9.52
CA PRO A 124 28.69 22.59 10.01
C PRO A 124 27.42 22.38 9.18
N ALA A 125 27.56 22.11 7.87
CA ALA A 125 26.44 21.76 7.00
C ALA A 125 25.77 20.44 7.40
N VAL A 126 26.55 19.41 7.77
CA VAL A 126 26.02 18.09 8.14
C VAL A 126 25.35 18.15 9.52
N VAL A 127 25.88 18.98 10.44
CA VAL A 127 25.25 19.23 11.74
C VAL A 127 23.88 19.88 11.59
N GLN A 128 23.70 20.74 10.58
CA GLN A 128 22.41 21.38 10.31
C GLN A 128 21.38 20.37 9.77
N GLU A 129 21.77 19.52 8.81
CA GLU A 129 20.92 18.43 8.31
C GLU A 129 20.48 17.47 9.43
N LEU A 130 21.40 17.12 10.35
CA LEU A 130 21.07 16.26 11.50
C LEU A 130 20.09 16.92 12.48
N LYS A 131 20.12 18.25 12.61
CA LYS A 131 19.15 19.00 13.42
C LYS A 131 17.79 19.06 12.75
N GLU A 132 17.75 19.27 11.43
CA GLU A 132 16.52 19.29 10.64
C GLU A 132 15.81 17.93 10.65
N LEU A 133 16.58 16.84 10.63
CA LEU A 133 16.07 15.47 10.74
C LEU A 133 15.80 15.01 12.18
N LYS A 134 15.98 15.87 13.20
CA LYS A 134 15.87 15.54 14.64
C LYS A 134 16.74 14.37 15.11
N LEU A 135 17.86 14.14 14.42
CA LEU A 135 18.81 13.07 14.72
C LEU A 135 19.96 13.55 15.61
N TYR A 136 20.19 14.86 15.71
CA TYR A 136 21.31 15.43 16.46
C TYR A 136 21.41 14.93 17.91
N GLU A 137 20.31 14.98 18.66
CA GLU A 137 20.28 14.55 20.06
C GLU A 137 20.60 13.05 20.21
N LEU A 138 20.14 12.22 19.25
CA LEU A 138 20.37 10.78 19.25
C LEU A 138 21.86 10.42 19.11
N PHE A 139 22.58 11.11 18.22
CA PHE A 139 24.02 10.92 18.03
C PHE A 139 24.85 11.59 19.14
N ALA A 140 24.39 12.72 19.70
CA ALA A 140 25.05 13.41 20.80
C ALA A 140 25.01 12.59 22.11
N GLU A 141 23.87 11.95 22.43
CA GLU A 141 23.73 11.05 23.58
C GLU A 141 24.61 9.81 23.46
N THR A 142 24.72 9.25 22.26
CA THR A 142 25.56 8.06 21.99
C THR A 142 27.05 8.40 22.14
N THR A 143 27.50 9.53 21.59
CA THR A 143 28.89 10.01 21.73
C THR A 143 29.29 10.24 23.21
N LYS A 144 28.37 10.73 24.04
CA LYS A 144 28.61 10.95 25.47
C LYS A 144 28.81 9.63 26.23
N LYS A 145 28.18 8.54 25.78
CA LYS A 145 28.25 7.22 26.39
C LYS A 145 29.53 6.47 26.02
N THR A 146 30.10 6.74 24.85
CA THR A 146 31.37 6.16 24.37
C THR A 146 32.61 6.77 25.05
N ASN A 147 32.49 7.96 25.65
CA ASN A 147 33.58 8.67 26.34
C ASN A 147 33.52 8.58 27.89
N ALA A 148 32.65 7.72 28.44
CA ALA A 148 32.51 7.45 29.88
C ALA A 148 32.85 5.98 30.18
#